data_AF-A0A5C6M789-F1
#
_entry.id   AF-A0A5C6M789-F1
#
_cell.length_a   1.000
_cell.length_b   1.000
_cell.length_c   1.000
_cell.angle_alpha   90.00
_cell.angle_beta   90.00
_cell.angle_gamma   90.00
#
_symmetry.space_group_name_H-M   'P 1'
#
loop_
_entity.id
_entity.type
_entity.pdbx_description
1 polymer ?
#
loop_
_entity_poly.entity_id
_entity_poly.type
_entity_poly.pdbx_seq_one_letter_code
_entity_poly.pdbx_strand_id
1 'polypeptide(L)'
;MQEWTPNSNYGSHAFGIFQEIDGRKQRDFNAFLARRDEILPWIQEYSPFHLVSAGDPPVYLNYSAPPAKGQIAKDLTHSANFGLLLQEKLDEFQVPCELVHPGAGNITHKTPQDYVADMLKR
;
A
#
# COMPACT_ATOMS: atom_id res chain seq x y z
N MET A 1 -1.78 -6.54 7.75
CA MET A 1 -0.72 -6.78 6.73
C MET A 1 -0.35 -8.25 6.65
N GLN A 2 0.03 -8.91 7.76
CA GLN A 2 0.41 -10.33 7.71
C GLN A 2 -0.72 -11.26 7.21
N GLU A 3 -1.98 -10.91 7.43
CA GLU A 3 -3.13 -11.66 6.90
C GLU A 3 -3.14 -11.81 5.38
N TRP A 4 -2.65 -10.80 4.64
CA TRP A 4 -2.67 -10.78 3.17
C TRP A 4 -1.27 -10.83 2.54
N THR A 5 -0.21 -10.62 3.31
CA THR A 5 1.19 -10.89 2.93
C THR A 5 1.90 -11.56 4.12
N PRO A 6 1.91 -12.90 4.21
CA PRO A 6 2.35 -13.64 5.39
C PRO A 6 3.78 -13.35 5.83
N ASN A 7 4.69 -13.11 4.89
CA ASN A 7 6.09 -12.81 5.17
C ASN A 7 6.37 -11.32 5.39
N SER A 8 5.32 -10.48 5.54
CA SER A 8 5.52 -9.05 5.82
C SER A 8 6.15 -8.86 7.19
N ASN A 9 7.32 -8.20 7.18
CA ASN A 9 8.07 -7.78 8.36
C ASN A 9 8.33 -6.27 8.35
N TYR A 10 7.52 -5.54 7.59
CA TYR A 10 7.66 -4.11 7.38
C TYR A 10 6.72 -3.33 8.31
N GLY A 11 7.23 -2.27 8.94
CA GLY A 11 6.45 -1.40 9.83
C GLY A 11 7.32 -0.79 10.93
N SER A 12 8.14 -1.60 11.58
CA SER A 12 8.99 -1.14 12.69
C SER A 12 9.93 0.01 12.32
N HIS A 13 10.55 -0.04 11.14
CA HIS A 13 11.38 1.06 10.63
C HIS A 13 10.58 2.36 10.47
N ALA A 14 9.37 2.30 9.90
CA ALA A 14 8.55 3.49 9.65
C ALA A 14 8.14 4.22 10.95
N PHE A 15 8.01 3.48 12.05
CA PHE A 15 7.64 4.01 13.36
C PHE A 15 8.83 4.17 14.32
N GLY A 16 10.07 4.03 13.83
CA GLY A 16 11.27 4.21 14.65
C GLY A 16 11.48 3.16 15.74
N ILE A 17 10.92 1.96 15.56
CA ILE A 17 10.95 0.87 16.55
C ILE A 17 12.12 -0.06 16.23
N PHE A 18 13.14 -0.02 17.09
CA PHE A 18 14.37 -0.78 16.95
C PHE A 18 14.75 -1.43 18.29
N GLN A 19 15.44 -2.56 18.20
CA GLN A 19 16.12 -3.22 19.30
C GLN A 19 17.63 -3.12 19.11
N GLU A 20 18.38 -3.17 20.20
CA GLU A 20 19.85 -3.21 20.16
C GLU A 20 20.33 -4.65 20.29
N ILE A 21 21.09 -5.12 19.30
CA ILE A 21 21.70 -6.45 19.29
C ILE A 21 23.17 -6.27 18.91
N ASP A 22 24.07 -6.71 19.78
CA ASP A 22 25.53 -6.60 19.62
C ASP A 22 26.00 -5.18 19.29
N GLY A 23 25.43 -4.17 20.00
CA GLY A 23 25.77 -2.76 19.80
C GLY A 23 25.24 -2.16 18.49
N ARG A 24 24.32 -2.84 17.80
CA ARG A 24 23.73 -2.37 16.53
C ARG A 24 22.21 -2.29 16.64
N LYS A 25 21.63 -1.21 16.11
CA LYS A 25 20.19 -1.07 15.96
C LYS A 25 19.68 -2.02 14.88
N GLN A 26 18.74 -2.88 15.24
CA GLN A 26 18.04 -3.79 14.34
C GLN A 26 16.55 -3.53 14.40
N ARG A 27 15.85 -3.74 13.28
CA ARG A 27 14.39 -3.59 13.21
C ARG A 27 13.73 -4.58 14.17
N ASP A 28 12.79 -4.11 14.98
CA ASP A 28 12.02 -4.96 15.88
C ASP A 28 10.55 -5.01 15.45
N PHE A 29 10.25 -6.00 14.60
CA PHE A 29 8.89 -6.19 14.08
C PHE A 29 7.93 -6.72 15.16
N ASN A 30 8.40 -7.52 16.11
CA ASN A 30 7.56 -8.04 17.18
C ASN A 30 7.11 -6.91 18.11
N ALA A 31 8.01 -5.98 18.47
CA ALA A 31 7.64 -4.79 19.22
C ALA A 31 6.67 -3.88 18.43
N PHE A 32 6.83 -3.76 17.11
CA PHE A 32 5.86 -3.07 16.27
C PHE A 32 4.46 -3.69 16.33
N LEU A 33 4.36 -5.03 16.29
CA LEU A 33 3.07 -5.72 16.44
C LEU A 33 2.49 -5.57 17.84
N ALA A 34 3.31 -5.67 18.89
CA ALA A 34 2.86 -5.53 20.27
C ALA A 34 2.31 -4.12 20.57
N ARG A 35 2.81 -3.10 19.88
CA ARG A 35 2.41 -1.69 20.04
C ARG A 35 1.38 -1.25 18.99
N ARG A 36 0.72 -2.20 18.32
CA ARG A 36 -0.14 -1.89 17.17
C ARG A 36 -1.28 -0.94 17.51
N ASP A 37 -1.83 -1.04 18.71
CA ASP A 37 -2.92 -0.19 19.20
C ASP A 37 -2.45 1.25 19.45
N GLU A 38 -1.24 1.44 20.00
CA GLU A 38 -0.63 2.76 20.20
C GLU A 38 -0.37 3.48 18.87
N ILE A 39 0.01 2.71 17.84
CA ILE A 39 0.39 3.22 16.52
C ILE A 39 -0.84 3.44 15.63
N LEU A 40 -1.95 2.76 15.91
CA LEU A 40 -3.14 2.80 15.05
C LEU A 40 -3.67 4.22 14.80
N PRO A 41 -3.73 5.13 15.80
CA PRO A 41 -4.14 6.51 15.56
C PRO A 41 -3.29 7.22 14.48
N TRP A 42 -1.97 7.08 14.53
CA TRP A 42 -1.09 7.66 13.50
C TRP A 42 -1.28 6.99 12.14
N ILE A 43 -1.50 5.69 12.11
CA ILE A 43 -1.82 5.00 10.84
C ILE A 43 -3.12 5.55 10.26
N GLN A 44 -4.15 5.78 11.08
CA GLN A 44 -5.41 6.35 10.61
C GLN A 44 -5.24 7.80 10.14
N GLU A 45 -4.42 8.58 10.83
CA GLU A 45 -4.14 9.98 10.51
C GLU A 45 -3.39 10.16 9.18
N TYR A 46 -2.47 9.25 8.84
CA TYR A 46 -1.56 9.43 7.69
C TYR A 46 -1.75 8.43 6.55
N SER A 47 -2.47 7.33 6.74
CA SER A 47 -2.63 6.32 5.69
C SER A 47 -3.64 6.77 4.63
N PRO A 48 -3.27 6.79 3.34
CA PRO A 48 -4.22 7.08 2.27
C PRO A 48 -5.46 6.18 2.32
N PHE A 49 -5.30 4.91 2.72
CA PHE A 49 -6.41 3.96 2.87
C PHE A 49 -7.47 4.41 3.90
N HIS A 50 -7.05 5.06 4.99
CA HIS A 50 -7.98 5.54 6.03
C HIS A 50 -8.55 6.93 5.72
N LEU A 51 -7.91 7.66 4.80
CA LEU A 51 -8.29 9.03 4.44
C LEU A 51 -9.16 9.12 3.18
N VAL A 52 -9.42 8.00 2.50
CA VAL A 52 -10.31 7.97 1.33
C VAL A 52 -11.68 8.55 1.69
N SER A 53 -12.14 9.49 0.87
CA SER A 53 -13.43 10.14 1.01
C SER A 53 -14.09 10.39 -0.36
N ALA A 54 -15.41 10.59 -0.35
CA ALA A 54 -16.15 10.89 -1.57
C ALA A 54 -15.71 12.25 -2.13
N GLY A 55 -15.39 12.29 -3.43
CA GLY A 55 -14.90 13.49 -4.11
C GLY A 55 -13.38 13.62 -4.17
N ASP A 56 -12.63 12.66 -3.61
CA ASP A 56 -11.19 12.57 -3.82
C ASP A 56 -10.85 12.46 -5.32
N PRO A 57 -9.66 12.95 -5.74
CA PRO A 57 -9.26 12.92 -7.15
C PRO A 57 -9.08 11.49 -7.67
N PRO A 58 -9.24 11.26 -8.99
CA PRO A 58 -8.92 9.99 -9.62
C PRO A 58 -7.48 9.53 -9.32
N VAL A 59 -7.32 8.23 -9.08
CA VAL A 59 -6.06 7.61 -8.67
C VAL A 59 -5.53 6.71 -9.79
N TYR A 60 -4.22 6.74 -10.00
CA TYR A 60 -3.49 5.79 -10.84
C TYR A 60 -2.42 5.09 -10.03
N LEU A 61 -2.43 3.76 -10.03
CA LEU A 61 -1.48 2.93 -9.30
C LEU A 61 -0.76 2.01 -10.27
N ASN A 62 0.57 1.95 -10.21
CA ASN A 62 1.38 1.11 -11.10
C ASN A 62 2.31 0.20 -10.28
N TYR A 63 2.28 -1.10 -10.59
CA TYR A 63 3.11 -2.11 -9.95
C TYR A 63 3.80 -3.01 -10.98
N SER A 64 5.00 -3.49 -10.65
CA SER A 64 5.81 -4.35 -11.51
C SER A 64 5.44 -5.83 -11.46
N ALA A 65 4.55 -6.22 -10.54
CA ALA A 65 4.09 -7.60 -10.34
C ALA A 65 2.58 -7.63 -10.04
N PRO A 66 1.87 -8.71 -10.37
CA PRO A 66 0.46 -8.87 -10.01
C PRO A 66 0.27 -8.98 -8.48
N PRO A 67 -0.94 -8.68 -7.96
CA PRO A 67 -1.26 -8.94 -6.57
C PRO A 67 -1.22 -10.44 -6.28
N ALA A 68 -0.81 -10.78 -5.07
CA ALA A 68 -0.62 -12.14 -4.59
C ALA A 68 -1.09 -12.23 -3.12
N LYS A 69 -2.38 -11.94 -2.87
CA LYS A 69 -2.99 -12.00 -1.52
C LYS A 69 -2.81 -13.42 -0.95
N GLY A 70 -2.34 -13.49 0.30
CA GLY A 70 -2.12 -14.75 1.03
C GLY A 70 -0.86 -15.51 0.64
N GLN A 71 -0.06 -15.01 -0.31
CA GLN A 71 1.17 -15.65 -0.77
C GLN A 71 2.41 -14.93 -0.26
N ILE A 72 3.54 -15.64 -0.25
CA ILE A 72 4.85 -15.06 0.06
C ILE A 72 5.21 -14.07 -1.06
N ALA A 73 5.38 -12.79 -0.70
CA ALA A 73 5.79 -11.76 -1.63
C ALA A 73 7.32 -11.66 -1.68
N LYS A 74 7.89 -11.59 -2.90
CA LYS A 74 9.34 -11.40 -3.11
C LYS A 74 9.79 -9.99 -2.75
N ASP A 75 9.01 -8.99 -3.17
CA ASP A 75 9.21 -7.58 -2.81
C ASP A 75 8.03 -7.13 -1.95
N LEU A 76 8.28 -7.03 -0.65
CA LEU A 76 7.25 -6.71 0.33
C LEU A 76 6.78 -5.26 0.22
N THR A 77 7.73 -4.35 0.02
CA THR A 77 7.48 -2.91 0.03
C THR A 77 6.78 -2.42 -1.24
N HIS A 78 6.99 -3.10 -2.37
CA HIS A 78 6.36 -2.77 -3.65
C HIS A 78 5.29 -3.78 -4.07
N SER A 79 4.70 -4.51 -3.12
CA SER A 79 3.64 -5.48 -3.42
C SER A 79 2.38 -4.81 -3.94
N ALA A 80 1.84 -5.30 -5.07
CA ALA A 80 0.56 -4.85 -5.62
C ALA A 80 -0.65 -5.17 -4.73
N ASN A 81 -0.48 -5.97 -3.66
CA ASN A 81 -1.52 -6.15 -2.65
C ASN A 81 -1.94 -4.82 -2.01
N PHE A 82 -0.99 -3.88 -1.82
CA PHE A 82 -1.33 -2.54 -1.33
C PHE A 82 -2.26 -1.80 -2.29
N GLY A 83 -1.99 -1.88 -3.58
CA GLY A 83 -2.78 -1.21 -4.60
C GLY A 83 -4.16 -1.83 -4.78
N LEU A 84 -4.24 -3.17 -4.75
CA LEU A 84 -5.51 -3.89 -4.81
C LEU A 84 -6.41 -3.53 -3.62
N LEU A 85 -5.89 -3.54 -2.39
CA LEU A 85 -6.67 -3.17 -1.21
C LEU A 85 -7.06 -1.68 -1.23
N LEU A 86 -6.18 -0.79 -1.68
CA LEU A 86 -6.52 0.63 -1.83
C LEU A 86 -7.60 0.84 -2.90
N GLN A 87 -7.54 0.12 -4.03
CA GLN A 87 -8.58 0.17 -5.06
C GLN A 87 -9.94 -0.30 -4.51
N GLU A 88 -9.97 -1.45 -3.80
CA GLU A 88 -11.18 -1.95 -3.13
C GLU A 88 -11.79 -0.87 -2.21
N LYS A 89 -10.94 -0.11 -1.51
CA LYS A 89 -11.37 1.00 -0.64
C LYS A 89 -11.85 2.23 -1.42
N LEU A 90 -11.19 2.60 -2.52
CA LEU A 90 -11.59 3.70 -3.39
C LEU A 90 -12.95 3.43 -4.04
N ASP A 91 -13.23 2.17 -4.39
CA ASP A 91 -14.51 1.74 -4.96
C ASP A 91 -15.68 1.96 -3.98
N GLU A 92 -15.48 1.76 -2.67
CA GLU A 92 -16.50 2.05 -1.64
C GLU A 92 -16.96 3.51 -1.64
N PHE A 93 -16.09 4.43 -2.06
CA PHE A 93 -16.35 5.88 -2.13
C PHE A 93 -16.57 6.37 -3.56
N GLN A 94 -16.64 5.46 -4.53
CA GLN A 94 -16.80 5.76 -5.96
C GLN A 94 -15.69 6.67 -6.52
N VAL A 95 -14.49 6.60 -5.95
CA VAL A 95 -13.32 7.33 -6.44
C VAL A 95 -12.67 6.54 -7.57
N PRO A 96 -12.55 7.09 -8.80
CA PRO A 96 -12.01 6.34 -9.93
C PRO A 96 -10.56 5.92 -9.68
N CYS A 97 -10.26 4.63 -9.82
CA CYS A 97 -8.90 4.11 -9.64
C CYS A 97 -8.50 3.19 -10.80
N GLU A 98 -7.40 3.52 -11.47
CA GLU A 98 -6.78 2.65 -12.46
C GLU A 98 -5.56 1.93 -11.86
N LEU A 99 -5.70 0.61 -11.63
CA LEU A 99 -4.65 -0.25 -11.09
C LEU A 99 -3.96 -1.02 -12.23
N VAL A 100 -2.70 -0.69 -12.48
CA VAL A 100 -1.89 -1.24 -13.56
C VAL A 100 -0.81 -2.16 -13.01
N HIS A 101 -0.82 -3.41 -13.46
CA HIS A 101 0.21 -4.40 -13.19
C HIS A 101 0.21 -5.46 -14.31
N PRO A 102 1.25 -6.33 -14.41
CA PRO A 102 1.21 -7.45 -15.34
C PRO A 102 -0.04 -8.31 -15.13
N GLY A 103 -0.78 -8.57 -16.21
CA GLY A 103 -2.04 -9.33 -16.15
C GLY A 103 -3.28 -8.56 -15.70
N ALA A 104 -3.18 -7.25 -15.41
CA ALA A 104 -4.36 -6.43 -15.18
C ALA A 104 -5.22 -6.34 -16.45
N GLY A 105 -6.52 -6.56 -16.31
CA GLY A 105 -7.50 -6.37 -17.38
C GLY A 105 -7.93 -4.91 -17.49
N ASN A 106 -8.49 -4.52 -18.63
CA ASN A 106 -9.15 -3.24 -18.84
C ASN A 106 -8.30 -1.98 -18.53
N ILE A 107 -6.99 -2.04 -18.80
CA ILE A 107 -6.09 -0.88 -18.69
C ILE A 107 -6.38 0.11 -19.82
N THR A 108 -6.69 1.36 -19.47
CA THR A 108 -6.87 2.47 -20.42
C THR A 108 -5.55 3.19 -20.67
N HIS A 109 -4.82 3.49 -19.60
CA HIS A 109 -3.54 4.20 -19.61
C HIS A 109 -2.41 3.25 -19.21
N LYS A 110 -1.58 2.87 -20.19
CA LYS A 110 -0.46 1.95 -19.96
C LYS A 110 0.63 2.55 -19.07
N THR A 111 0.73 3.89 -19.05
CA THR A 111 1.75 4.60 -18.31
C THR A 111 1.14 5.71 -17.45
N PRO A 112 1.80 6.10 -16.33
CA PRO A 112 1.40 7.29 -15.57
C PRO A 112 1.37 8.56 -16.41
N GLN A 113 2.24 8.68 -17.41
CA GLN A 113 2.32 9.84 -18.31
C GLN A 113 1.05 9.96 -19.16
N ASP A 114 0.59 8.84 -19.74
CA ASP A 114 -0.65 8.81 -20.53
C ASP A 114 -1.84 9.22 -19.66
N TYR A 115 -1.90 8.69 -18.42
CA TYR A 115 -2.94 9.00 -17.46
C TYR A 115 -2.98 10.49 -17.11
N VAL A 116 -1.84 11.06 -16.71
CA VAL A 116 -1.76 12.50 -16.36
C VAL A 116 -2.09 13.37 -17.58
N ALA A 117 -1.58 13.01 -18.77
CA ALA A 117 -1.86 13.76 -19.99
C ALA A 117 -3.34 13.75 -20.37
N ASP A 118 -4.09 12.69 -20.07
CA ASP A 118 -5.54 12.64 -20.25
C ASP A 118 -6.26 13.48 -19.18
N MET A 119 -5.88 13.33 -17.90
CA MET A 119 -6.52 14.06 -16.79
C MET A 119 -6.37 15.57 -16.91
N LEU A 120 -5.26 16.07 -17.45
CA LEU A 120 -5.02 17.50 -17.66
C LEU A 120 -5.85 18.11 -18.81
N LYS A 121 -6.53 17.29 -19.61
CA LYS A 121 -7.41 17.77 -20.70
C LYS A 121 -8.88 17.84 -20.31
N ARG A 122 -9.24 17.35 -19.12
CA ARG A 122 -10.61 17.27 -18.62
C ARG A 122 -11.05 18.54 -17.91
#